data_AF-A0A9D1SQI2-F1
#
_entry.id   AF-A0A9D1SQI2-F1
#
_cell.length_a   1.000
_cell.length_b   1.000
_cell.length_c   1.000
_cell.angle_alpha   90.00
_cell.angle_beta   90.00
_cell.angle_gamma   90.00
#
_symmetry.space_group_name_H-M   'P 1'
#
loop_
_entity.id
_entity.type
_entity.pdbx_description
1 polymer ?
#
loop_
_entity_poly.entity_id
_entity_poly.type
_entity_poly.pdbx_seq_one_letter_code
_entity_poly.pdbx_strand_id
1 'polypeptide(L)'
;MYIIHRAAHFLVGYDSAVMAFVFLGGWIFFAANAVRDPYRAQNKSLRRCACRALAEPRLTAAFAHALPEQYARQWRAFERGGAERPSLTFEFVPMRRKVVFLHLFVACAAVSAAYVPLYFYLHKGHYLVFQGVVWLQFALTIVVGKSLFVRKEARARRIFGTFVAQLNALHKGGANVLRQLDCMRKNLCPDTLSKVSELLRKNGLRGRRTAEEQRKINDALNRLLQSYCRTSAGKG
;
A
#
# COMPACT_ATOMS: atom_id res chain seq x y z
N MET A 1 -31.27 21.93 46.45
CA MET A 1 -32.24 21.65 45.37
C MET A 1 -32.47 22.85 44.44
N TYR A 2 -32.59 24.08 44.96
CA TYR A 2 -32.84 25.30 44.17
C TYR A 2 -31.75 25.65 43.13
N ILE A 3 -30.47 25.43 43.45
CA ILE A 3 -29.33 25.72 42.57
C ILE A 3 -29.30 24.78 41.35
N ILE A 4 -29.59 23.50 41.55
CA ILE A 4 -29.64 22.48 40.48
C ILE A 4 -30.78 22.81 39.51
N HIS A 5 -31.93 23.26 40.03
CA HIS A 5 -33.07 23.63 39.21
C HIS A 5 -32.80 24.89 38.36
N ARG A 6 -32.10 25.90 38.93
CA ARG A 6 -31.67 27.10 38.19
C ARG A 6 -30.63 26.78 37.11
N ALA A 7 -29.65 25.93 37.43
CA ALA A 7 -28.63 25.50 36.48
C ALA A 7 -29.24 24.69 35.32
N ALA A 8 -30.18 23.79 35.62
CA ALA A 8 -30.94 23.04 34.62
C ALA A 8 -31.73 23.96 33.68
N HIS A 9 -32.44 24.97 34.22
CA HIS A 9 -33.17 25.93 33.40
C HIS A 9 -32.26 26.80 32.53
N PHE A 10 -31.09 27.21 33.03
CA PHE A 10 -30.11 27.96 32.25
C PHE A 10 -29.51 27.12 31.11
N LEU A 11 -29.15 25.85 31.39
CA LEU A 11 -28.65 24.89 30.39
C LEU A 11 -29.69 24.59 29.30
N VAL A 12 -30.98 24.59 29.66
CA VAL A 12 -32.09 24.42 28.73
C VAL A 12 -32.30 25.65 27.85
N GLY A 13 -31.92 26.85 28.29
CA GLY A 13 -32.02 28.07 27.47
C GLY A 13 -31.09 28.08 26.25
N TYR A 14 -29.97 27.34 26.32
CA TYR A 14 -28.97 27.24 25.25
C TYR A 14 -28.89 25.84 24.63
N ASP A 15 -29.85 24.99 24.94
CA ASP A 15 -29.77 23.57 24.64
C ASP A 15 -29.75 23.25 23.13
N SER A 16 -30.59 23.95 22.37
CA SER A 16 -30.63 23.88 20.91
C SER A 16 -29.26 24.17 20.27
N ALA A 17 -28.55 25.20 20.74
CA ALA A 17 -27.23 25.54 20.25
C ALA A 17 -26.19 24.46 20.62
N VAL A 18 -26.16 24.03 21.88
CA VAL A 18 -25.23 22.99 22.36
C VAL A 18 -25.44 21.68 21.60
N MET A 19 -26.69 21.26 21.41
CA MET A 19 -27.03 20.04 20.70
C MET A 19 -26.72 20.13 19.20
N ALA A 20 -26.91 21.30 18.58
CA ALA A 20 -26.46 21.54 17.21
C ALA A 20 -24.93 21.41 17.08
N PHE A 21 -24.16 21.95 18.03
CA PHE A 21 -22.70 21.80 18.05
C PHE A 21 -22.26 20.34 18.24
N VAL A 22 -22.93 19.57 19.10
CA VAL A 22 -22.66 18.13 19.28
C VAL A 22 -22.91 17.37 17.97
N PHE A 23 -24.03 17.63 17.31
CA PHE A 23 -24.39 17.00 16.03
C PHE A 23 -23.40 17.34 14.91
N LEU A 24 -23.05 18.63 14.78
CA LEU A 24 -22.03 19.11 13.84
C LEU A 24 -20.64 18.52 14.15
N GLY A 25 -20.27 18.45 15.42
CA GLY A 25 -19.01 17.86 15.88
C GLY A 25 -18.85 16.40 15.45
N GLY A 26 -19.94 15.62 15.52
CA GLY A 26 -19.97 14.25 15.00
C GLY A 26 -19.70 14.17 13.50
N TRP A 27 -20.28 15.07 12.70
CA TRP A 27 -20.03 15.15 11.25
C TRP A 27 -18.62 15.61 10.92
N ILE A 28 -18.08 16.61 11.63
CA ILE A 28 -16.70 17.07 11.45
C ILE A 28 -15.72 15.95 11.76
N PHE A 29 -15.93 15.22 12.87
CA PHE A 29 -15.15 14.05 13.21
C PHE A 29 -15.19 12.99 12.10
N PHE A 30 -16.38 12.70 11.59
CA PHE A 30 -16.56 11.74 10.50
C PHE A 30 -15.83 12.20 9.22
N ALA A 31 -16.05 13.43 8.77
CA ALA A 31 -15.44 13.98 7.57
C ALA A 31 -13.90 13.98 7.66
N ALA A 32 -13.33 14.42 8.78
CA ALA A 32 -11.89 14.43 9.00
C ALA A 32 -11.28 13.01 8.90
N ASN A 33 -11.94 12.01 9.49
CA ASN A 33 -11.48 10.63 9.46
C ASN A 33 -11.77 9.92 8.12
N ALA A 34 -12.82 10.32 7.40
CA ALA A 34 -13.16 9.82 6.08
C ALA A 34 -12.17 10.32 5.00
N VAL A 35 -11.76 11.59 5.06
CA VAL A 35 -10.78 12.18 4.12
C VAL A 35 -9.36 11.68 4.40
N ARG A 36 -9.02 11.45 5.67
CA ARG A 36 -7.69 10.96 6.03
C ARG A 36 -7.51 9.52 5.54
N ASP A 37 -6.64 9.35 4.56
CA ASP A 37 -6.20 8.03 4.11
C ASP A 37 -4.76 7.79 4.59
N PRO A 38 -4.55 6.91 5.59
CA PRO A 38 -3.21 6.63 6.12
C PRO A 38 -2.29 5.98 5.08
N TYR A 39 -2.85 5.32 4.08
CA TYR A 39 -2.10 4.65 3.02
C TYR A 39 -1.81 5.57 1.83
N ARG A 40 -2.35 6.80 1.77
CA ARG A 40 -2.22 7.68 0.59
C ARG A 40 -0.76 7.99 0.23
N ALA A 41 0.05 8.34 1.24
CA ALA A 41 1.47 8.66 1.02
C ALA A 41 2.25 7.43 0.54
N GLN A 42 2.02 6.27 1.17
CA GLN A 42 2.65 5.00 0.78
C GLN A 42 2.23 4.56 -0.62
N ASN A 43 0.94 4.59 -0.92
CA ASN A 43 0.40 4.25 -2.24
C ASN A 43 0.99 5.15 -3.34
N LYS A 44 1.15 6.46 -3.07
CA LYS A 44 1.78 7.40 -4.00
C LYS A 44 3.26 7.13 -4.20
N SER A 45 3.99 6.72 -3.16
CA SER A 45 5.41 6.33 -3.28
C SER A 45 5.55 4.99 -4.00
N LEU A 46 4.78 3.95 -3.64
CA LEU A 46 4.78 2.65 -4.31
C LEU A 46 4.45 2.78 -5.80
N ARG A 47 3.42 3.55 -6.18
CA ARG A 47 3.09 3.80 -7.58
C ARG A 47 4.21 4.53 -8.32
N ARG A 48 4.85 5.54 -7.70
CA ARG A 48 5.99 6.23 -8.30
C ARG A 48 7.18 5.29 -8.49
N CYS A 49 7.46 4.43 -7.51
CA CYS A 49 8.50 3.40 -7.63
C CYS A 49 8.16 2.41 -8.74
N ALA A 50 6.92 1.95 -8.81
CA ALA A 50 6.42 1.06 -9.85
C ALA A 50 6.60 1.65 -11.27
N CYS A 51 6.15 2.89 -11.47
CA CYS A 51 6.30 3.59 -12.75
C CYS A 51 7.77 3.83 -13.11
N ARG A 52 8.61 4.21 -12.14
CA ARG A 52 10.05 4.38 -12.38
C ARG A 52 10.76 3.04 -12.66
N ALA A 53 10.33 1.96 -12.01
CA ALA A 53 10.84 0.60 -12.27
C ALA A 53 10.51 0.11 -13.67
N LEU A 54 9.34 0.49 -14.20
CA LEU A 54 8.97 0.21 -15.58
C LEU A 54 9.72 1.11 -16.58
N ALA A 55 9.91 2.40 -16.27
CA ALA A 55 10.58 3.35 -17.16
C ALA A 55 12.10 3.11 -17.24
N GLU A 56 12.74 2.86 -16.09
CA GLU A 56 14.19 2.76 -15.97
C GLU A 56 14.58 1.54 -15.13
N PRO A 57 14.45 0.31 -15.66
CA PRO A 57 14.79 -0.92 -14.94
C PRO A 57 16.27 -1.02 -14.55
N ARG A 58 17.11 -0.08 -15.01
CA ARG A 58 18.55 0.01 -14.77
C ARG A 58 18.91 0.64 -13.42
N LEU A 59 17.99 1.34 -12.76
CA LEU A 59 18.25 2.10 -11.53
C LEU A 59 17.62 1.43 -10.30
N THR A 60 17.75 0.11 -10.19
CA THR A 60 17.18 -0.69 -9.10
C THR A 60 17.59 -0.22 -7.71
N ALA A 61 18.86 0.15 -7.53
CA ALA A 61 19.37 0.74 -6.29
C ALA A 61 18.71 2.09 -5.94
N ALA A 62 18.28 2.87 -6.94
CA ALA A 62 17.57 4.13 -6.70
C ALA A 62 16.12 3.89 -6.22
N PHE A 63 15.54 2.71 -6.49
CA PHE A 63 14.20 2.36 -5.98
C PHE A 63 14.19 2.18 -4.46
N ALA A 64 15.29 1.69 -3.86
CA ALA A 64 15.42 1.54 -2.42
C ALA A 64 15.23 2.85 -1.66
N HIS A 65 15.72 3.97 -2.21
CA HIS A 65 15.59 5.31 -1.63
C HIS A 65 14.22 5.95 -1.88
N ALA A 66 13.51 5.54 -2.93
CA ALA A 66 12.19 6.08 -3.27
C ALA A 66 11.04 5.35 -2.54
N LEU A 67 11.31 4.15 -2.03
CA LEU A 67 10.36 3.33 -1.27
C LEU A 67 10.10 3.92 0.12
N PRO A 68 8.89 3.74 0.67
CA PRO A 68 8.62 4.10 2.06
C PRO A 68 9.55 3.31 2.99
N GLU A 69 9.96 3.91 4.11
CA GLU A 69 10.99 3.35 5.01
C GLU A 69 10.75 1.88 5.40
N GLN A 70 9.48 1.52 5.63
CA GLN A 70 9.06 0.16 5.96
C GLN A 70 9.40 -0.86 4.87
N TYR A 71 9.14 -0.50 3.60
CA TYR A 71 9.46 -1.33 2.44
C TYR A 71 10.94 -1.22 2.04
N ALA A 72 11.61 -0.12 2.35
CA ALA A 72 13.05 0.04 2.13
C ALA A 72 13.88 -0.92 3.01
N ARG A 73 13.39 -1.27 4.20
CA ARG A 73 14.01 -2.30 5.06
C ARG A 73 13.86 -3.69 4.44
N GLN A 74 12.67 -4.03 3.96
CA GLN A 74 12.42 -5.29 3.24
C GLN A 74 13.23 -5.39 1.96
N TRP A 75 13.42 -4.28 1.24
CA TRP A 75 14.30 -4.22 0.07
C TRP A 75 15.76 -4.53 0.40
N ARG A 76 16.29 -3.94 1.47
CA ARG A 76 17.67 -4.24 1.94
C ARG A 76 17.82 -5.70 2.39
N ALA A 77 16.79 -6.28 3.01
CA ALA A 77 16.79 -7.69 3.39
C ALA A 77 16.78 -8.59 2.14
N PHE A 78 16.02 -8.24 1.11
CA PHE A 78 16.03 -8.94 -0.17
C PHE A 78 17.41 -8.92 -0.84
N GLU A 79 18.05 -7.74 -0.94
CA GLU A 79 19.36 -7.60 -1.56
C GLU A 79 20.46 -8.38 -0.81
N ARG A 80 20.41 -8.39 0.53
CA ARG A 80 21.41 -9.11 1.34
C ARG A 80 21.13 -10.62 1.43
N GLY A 81 19.87 -11.01 1.38
CA GLY A 81 19.44 -12.40 1.54
C GLY A 81 19.55 -13.24 0.27
N GLY A 82 19.73 -12.63 -0.90
CA GLY A 82 19.87 -13.36 -2.17
C GLY A 82 18.62 -14.18 -2.55
N ALA A 83 17.44 -13.79 -2.07
CA ALA A 83 16.22 -14.55 -2.30
C ALA A 83 15.87 -14.61 -3.81
N GLU A 84 15.41 -15.77 -4.29
CA GLU A 84 15.09 -15.98 -5.72
C GLU A 84 13.96 -15.07 -6.23
N ARG A 85 13.09 -14.57 -5.34
CA ARG A 85 11.94 -13.73 -5.72
C ARG A 85 11.65 -12.64 -4.70
N PRO A 86 11.39 -11.39 -5.15
CA PRO A 86 10.92 -10.31 -4.29
C PRO A 86 9.68 -10.68 -3.45
N SER A 87 8.75 -11.45 -4.01
CA SER A 87 7.53 -11.84 -3.28
C SER A 87 7.76 -12.69 -2.03
N LEU A 88 8.97 -13.25 -1.83
CA LEU A 88 9.30 -14.02 -0.63
C LEU A 88 9.74 -13.14 0.54
N THR A 89 10.15 -11.90 0.28
CA THR A 89 10.68 -10.97 1.29
C THR A 89 9.82 -9.73 1.48
N PHE A 90 9.00 -9.38 0.49
CA PHE A 90 8.09 -8.24 0.56
C PHE A 90 6.75 -8.65 1.17
N GLU A 91 6.51 -8.23 2.41
CA GLU A 91 5.24 -8.41 3.10
C GLU A 91 4.48 -7.08 3.20
N PHE A 92 3.15 -7.14 3.09
CA PHE A 92 2.31 -5.97 3.28
C PHE A 92 2.37 -5.51 4.75
N VAL A 93 2.74 -4.26 4.98
CA VAL A 93 2.81 -3.70 6.34
C VAL A 93 1.51 -2.96 6.66
N PRO A 94 0.67 -3.47 7.59
CA PRO A 94 -0.54 -2.78 7.99
C PRO A 94 -0.20 -1.51 8.78
N MET A 95 -0.85 -0.40 8.42
CA MET A 95 -0.68 0.86 9.14
C MET A 95 -1.65 0.96 10.30
N ARG A 96 -1.15 1.43 11.45
CA ARG A 96 -2.00 1.72 12.61
C ARG A 96 -3.02 2.82 12.26
N ARG A 97 -4.28 2.58 12.59
CA ARG A 97 -5.36 3.56 12.43
C ARG A 97 -5.16 4.71 13.43
N LYS A 98 -4.66 5.85 12.96
CA LYS A 98 -4.65 7.10 13.73
C LYS A 98 -5.99 7.81 13.55
N VAL A 99 -6.82 7.78 14.59
CA VAL A 99 -8.11 8.49 14.63
C VAL A 99 -7.86 9.94 15.01
N VAL A 100 -8.31 10.88 14.17
CA VAL A 100 -8.19 12.32 14.43
C VAL A 100 -9.42 12.79 15.21
N PHE A 101 -9.24 13.77 16.10
CA PHE A 101 -10.33 14.35 16.89
C PHE A 101 -11.05 13.34 17.81
N LEU A 102 -10.37 12.28 18.24
CA LEU A 102 -10.94 11.30 19.18
C LEU A 102 -11.42 11.98 20.48
N HIS A 103 -10.60 12.87 21.05
CA HIS A 103 -10.96 13.60 22.28
C HIS A 103 -12.19 14.49 22.08
N LEU A 104 -12.33 15.14 20.92
CA LEU A 104 -13.49 15.95 20.60
C LEU A 104 -14.75 15.08 20.47
N PHE A 105 -14.65 13.92 19.82
CA PHE A 105 -15.74 12.95 19.72
C PHE A 105 -16.18 12.44 21.09
N VAL A 106 -15.24 12.09 21.96
CA VAL A 106 -15.53 11.66 23.33
C VAL A 106 -16.17 12.78 24.14
N ALA A 107 -15.71 14.03 24.01
CA ALA A 107 -16.32 15.18 24.66
C ALA A 107 -17.76 15.41 24.18
N CYS A 108 -18.03 15.37 22.86
CA CYS A 108 -19.37 15.47 22.31
C CYS A 108 -20.30 14.35 22.81
N ALA A 109 -19.79 13.11 22.88
CA ALA A 109 -20.55 11.97 23.41
C ALA A 109 -20.83 12.13 24.92
N ALA A 110 -19.87 12.61 25.70
CA ALA A 110 -20.04 12.86 27.13
C ALA A 110 -21.07 13.97 27.40
N VAL A 111 -21.01 15.07 26.65
CA VAL A 111 -22.02 16.13 26.70
C VAL A 111 -23.40 15.57 26.35
N SER A 112 -23.52 14.85 25.22
CA SER A 112 -24.78 14.22 24.82
C SER A 112 -25.33 13.25 25.88
N ALA A 113 -24.47 12.46 26.52
CA ALA A 113 -24.87 11.55 27.59
C ALA A 113 -25.40 12.30 28.82
N ALA A 114 -24.78 13.42 29.21
CA ALA A 114 -25.21 14.23 30.34
C ALA A 114 -26.60 14.88 30.14
N TYR A 115 -26.98 15.17 28.89
CA TYR A 115 -28.29 15.73 28.56
C TYR A 115 -29.44 14.70 28.62
N VAL A 116 -29.16 13.39 28.51
CA VAL A 116 -30.20 12.33 28.60
C VAL A 116 -30.99 12.37 29.93
N PRO A 117 -30.34 12.28 31.11
CA PRO A 117 -31.06 12.33 32.39
C PRO A 117 -31.71 13.71 32.64
N LEU A 118 -31.09 14.79 32.15
CA LEU A 118 -31.60 16.14 32.30
C LEU A 118 -32.95 16.31 31.58
N TYR A 119 -33.07 15.81 30.35
CA TYR A 119 -34.33 15.88 29.59
C TYR A 119 -35.40 14.91 30.09
N PHE A 120 -34.98 13.77 30.65
CA PHE A 120 -35.90 12.84 31.31
C PHE A 120 -36.53 13.49 32.55
N TYR A 121 -35.72 14.17 33.38
CA TYR A 121 -36.20 14.91 34.55
C TYR A 121 -37.17 16.05 34.20
N LEU A 122 -36.99 16.69 33.05
CA LEU A 122 -37.80 17.82 32.59
C LEU A 122 -39.05 17.42 31.78
N HIS A 123 -39.37 16.12 31.70
CA HIS A 123 -40.52 15.59 30.92
C HIS A 123 -40.58 16.05 29.46
N LYS A 124 -39.44 16.32 28.83
CA LYS A 124 -39.36 16.78 27.42
C LYS A 124 -39.23 15.61 26.44
N GLY A 125 -40.32 14.88 26.22
CA GLY A 125 -40.35 13.66 25.39
C GLY A 125 -39.79 13.82 23.96
N HIS A 126 -39.99 14.98 23.33
CA HIS A 126 -39.48 15.24 21.97
C HIS A 126 -37.94 15.28 21.89
N TYR A 127 -37.26 15.62 22.98
CA TYR A 127 -35.79 15.68 23.03
C TYR A 127 -35.15 14.29 23.17
N LEU A 128 -35.88 13.30 23.70
CA LEU A 128 -35.43 11.90 23.72
C LEU A 128 -35.33 11.33 22.29
N VAL A 129 -36.27 11.69 21.42
CA VAL A 129 -36.22 11.30 19.99
C VAL A 129 -34.99 11.91 19.31
N PHE A 130 -34.73 13.20 19.55
CA PHE A 130 -33.53 13.86 19.03
C PHE A 130 -32.24 13.18 19.52
N GLN A 131 -32.18 12.80 20.80
CA GLN A 131 -31.03 12.10 21.36
C GLN A 131 -30.84 10.71 20.74
N GLY A 132 -31.93 10.01 20.43
CA GLY A 132 -31.88 8.78 19.64
C GLY A 132 -31.21 8.98 18.29
N VAL A 133 -31.53 10.06 17.58
CA VAL A 133 -30.89 10.41 16.30
C VAL A 133 -29.40 10.73 16.46
N VAL A 134 -29.02 11.47 17.51
CA VAL A 134 -27.60 11.79 17.81
C VAL A 134 -26.80 10.53 18.12
N TRP A 135 -27.32 9.62 18.94
CA TRP A 135 -26.64 8.36 19.24
C TRP A 135 -26.57 7.43 18.02
N LEU A 136 -27.61 7.40 17.19
CA LEU A 136 -27.59 6.69 15.92
C LEU A 136 -26.52 7.25 14.99
N GLN A 137 -26.36 8.58 14.92
CA GLN A 137 -25.27 9.22 14.18
C GLN A 137 -23.90 8.78 14.72
N PHE A 138 -23.67 8.79 16.03
CA PHE A 138 -22.42 8.31 16.61
C PHE A 138 -22.13 6.85 16.27
N ALA A 139 -23.13 5.96 16.38
CA ALA A 139 -22.99 4.57 15.98
C ALA A 139 -22.62 4.44 14.49
N LEU A 140 -23.33 5.14 13.61
CA LEU A 140 -23.08 5.15 12.17
C LEU A 140 -21.68 5.65 11.84
N THR A 141 -21.22 6.75 12.45
CA THR A 141 -19.88 7.29 12.18
C THR A 141 -18.77 6.31 12.57
N ILE A 142 -18.94 5.53 13.66
CA ILE A 142 -17.99 4.49 14.07
C ILE A 142 -18.02 3.31 13.08
N VAL A 143 -19.20 2.81 12.74
CA VAL A 143 -19.38 1.65 11.84
C VAL A 143 -18.87 1.97 10.44
N VAL A 144 -19.31 3.09 9.87
CA VAL A 144 -18.88 3.56 8.55
C VAL A 144 -17.38 3.90 8.57
N GLY A 145 -16.88 4.49 9.65
CA GLY A 145 -15.45 4.76 9.80
C GLY A 145 -14.60 3.48 9.77
N LYS A 146 -15.05 2.39 10.41
CA LYS A 146 -14.40 1.08 10.35
C LYS A 146 -14.47 0.48 8.94
N SER A 147 -15.63 0.49 8.30
CA SER A 147 -15.80 -0.10 6.97
C SER A 147 -14.97 0.64 5.90
N LEU A 148 -14.90 1.97 5.97
CA LEU A 148 -14.05 2.78 5.09
C LEU A 148 -12.56 2.46 5.30
N PHE A 149 -12.11 2.24 6.53
CA PHE A 149 -10.74 1.85 6.81
C PHE A 149 -10.39 0.50 6.18
N VAL A 150 -11.26 -0.51 6.35
CA VAL A 150 -11.09 -1.84 5.73
C VAL A 150 -11.03 -1.73 4.20
N ARG A 151 -11.90 -0.92 3.59
CA ARG A 151 -11.87 -0.68 2.14
C ARG A 151 -10.57 0.00 1.69
N LYS A 152 -10.06 0.98 2.44
CA LYS A 152 -8.77 1.64 2.16
C LYS A 152 -7.61 0.67 2.28
N GLU A 153 -7.60 -0.18 3.29
CA GLU A 153 -6.59 -1.22 3.46
C GLU A 153 -6.63 -2.25 2.33
N ALA A 154 -7.81 -2.74 1.95
CA ALA A 154 -7.97 -3.65 0.82
C ALA A 154 -7.44 -3.03 -0.48
N ARG A 155 -7.69 -1.73 -0.70
CA ARG A 155 -7.14 -0.99 -1.85
C ARG A 155 -5.61 -0.89 -1.79
N ALA A 156 -5.04 -0.63 -0.61
CA ALA A 156 -3.60 -0.58 -0.42
C ALA A 156 -2.94 -1.95 -0.68
N ARG A 157 -3.53 -3.03 -0.18
CA ARG A 157 -3.09 -4.41 -0.46
C ARG A 157 -3.08 -4.72 -1.95
N ARG A 158 -4.12 -4.32 -2.70
CA ARG A 158 -4.15 -4.50 -4.17
C ARG A 158 -3.02 -3.73 -4.86
N ILE A 159 -2.80 -2.46 -4.49
CA ILE A 159 -1.72 -1.64 -5.06
C ILE A 159 -0.34 -2.26 -4.77
N PHE A 160 -0.14 -2.73 -3.54
CA PHE A 160 1.07 -3.44 -3.15
C PHE A 160 1.25 -4.74 -3.95
N GLY A 161 0.19 -5.55 -4.11
CA GLY A 161 0.23 -6.75 -4.92
C GLY A 161 0.60 -6.48 -6.38
N THR A 162 0.05 -5.42 -6.98
CA THR A 162 0.44 -4.98 -8.34
C THR A 162 1.93 -4.59 -8.40
N PHE A 163 2.43 -3.88 -7.40
CA PHE A 163 3.85 -3.51 -7.32
C PHE A 163 4.77 -4.73 -7.23
N VAL A 164 4.47 -5.69 -6.33
CA VAL A 164 5.24 -6.93 -6.20
C VAL A 164 5.17 -7.79 -7.47
N ALA A 165 4.01 -7.86 -8.12
CA ALA A 165 3.86 -8.57 -9.38
C ALA A 165 4.74 -7.96 -10.50
N GLN A 166 4.81 -6.63 -10.58
CA GLN A 166 5.67 -5.93 -11.53
C GLN A 166 7.15 -6.16 -11.23
N LEU A 167 7.57 -6.15 -9.96
CA LEU A 167 8.93 -6.51 -9.58
C LEU A 167 9.28 -7.96 -9.94
N ASN A 168 8.37 -8.90 -9.69
CA ASN A 168 8.54 -10.30 -10.08
C ASN A 168 8.65 -10.47 -11.60
N ALA A 169 7.89 -9.72 -12.39
CA ALA A 169 7.97 -9.74 -13.85
C ALA A 169 9.34 -9.24 -14.35
N LEU A 170 9.85 -8.16 -13.76
CA LEU A 170 11.19 -7.63 -14.05
C LEU A 170 12.28 -8.68 -13.74
N HIS A 171 12.17 -9.36 -12.59
CA HIS A 171 13.15 -10.38 -12.20
C HIS A 171 13.07 -11.65 -13.08
N LYS A 172 11.85 -12.10 -13.46
CA LYS A 172 11.66 -13.21 -14.39
C LYS A 172 12.24 -12.92 -15.78
N GLY A 173 12.20 -11.67 -16.24
CA GLY A 173 12.81 -11.25 -17.51
C GLY A 173 14.29 -11.62 -17.61
N GLY A 174 15.06 -11.42 -16.53
CA GLY A 174 16.48 -11.80 -16.47
C GLY A 174 16.71 -13.32 -16.47
N ALA A 175 15.92 -14.07 -15.69
CA ALA A 175 16.03 -15.53 -15.61
C ALA A 175 15.64 -16.25 -16.93
N ASN A 176 14.72 -15.67 -17.71
CA ASN A 176 14.28 -16.26 -18.97
C ASN A 176 15.37 -16.20 -20.06
N VAL A 177 16.21 -15.15 -20.05
CA VAL A 177 17.35 -15.01 -20.97
C VAL A 177 18.38 -16.12 -20.77
N LEU A 178 18.72 -16.44 -19.52
CA LEU A 178 19.65 -17.52 -19.18
C LEU A 178 19.13 -18.90 -19.65
N ARG A 179 17.85 -19.19 -19.42
CA ARG A 179 17.22 -20.45 -19.89
C ARG A 179 17.19 -20.57 -21.40
N GLN A 180 16.93 -19.48 -22.13
CA GLN A 180 16.93 -19.49 -23.59
C GLN A 180 18.34 -19.70 -24.16
N LEU A 181 19.37 -19.11 -23.54
CA LEU A 181 20.78 -19.35 -23.88
C LEU A 181 21.16 -20.83 -23.68
N ASP A 182 20.79 -21.45 -22.56
CA ASP A 182 21.07 -22.88 -22.34
C ASP A 182 20.30 -23.80 -23.30
N CYS A 183 19.08 -23.44 -23.69
CA CYS A 183 18.30 -24.19 -24.69
C CYS A 183 18.95 -24.14 -26.08
N MET A 184 19.41 -22.95 -26.49
CA MET A 184 20.12 -22.75 -27.76
C MET A 184 21.49 -23.45 -27.79
N ARG A 185 22.14 -23.64 -26.64
CA ARG A 185 23.35 -24.46 -26.51
C ARG A 185 23.08 -25.95 -26.82
N LYS A 186 21.94 -26.48 -26.38
CA LYS A 186 21.57 -27.88 -26.60
C LYS A 186 21.11 -28.14 -28.04
N ASN A 187 20.50 -27.15 -28.69
CA ASN A 187 19.98 -27.23 -30.05
C ASN A 187 20.71 -26.25 -30.97
N LEU A 188 21.94 -26.61 -31.37
CA LEU A 188 22.80 -25.79 -32.22
C LEU A 188 22.32 -25.82 -33.68
N CYS A 189 22.03 -24.66 -34.24
CA CYS A 189 21.62 -24.43 -35.62
C CYS A 189 22.55 -23.36 -36.25
N PRO A 190 22.62 -23.26 -37.59
CA PRO A 190 23.41 -22.24 -38.28
C PRO A 190 23.05 -20.82 -37.83
N ASP A 191 21.75 -20.56 -37.62
CA ASP A 191 21.20 -19.27 -37.20
C ASP A 191 21.26 -19.01 -35.69
N THR A 192 21.87 -19.91 -34.90
CA THR A 192 21.88 -19.77 -33.43
C THR A 192 22.57 -18.49 -32.99
N LEU A 193 23.62 -18.04 -33.68
CA LEU A 193 24.31 -16.79 -33.37
C LEU A 193 23.45 -15.54 -33.68
N SER A 194 22.64 -15.57 -34.74
CA SER A 194 21.71 -14.46 -35.05
C SER A 194 20.55 -14.41 -34.06
N LYS A 195 20.02 -15.57 -33.66
CA LYS A 195 18.98 -15.67 -32.63
C LYS A 195 19.49 -15.22 -31.27
N VAL A 196 20.71 -15.58 -30.90
CA VAL A 196 21.36 -15.10 -29.65
C VAL A 196 21.59 -13.59 -29.72
N SER A 197 22.04 -13.03 -30.84
CA SER A 197 22.25 -11.59 -30.97
C SER A 197 20.93 -10.81 -30.91
N GLU A 198 19.86 -11.31 -31.53
CA GLU A 198 18.51 -10.73 -31.40
C GLU A 198 17.95 -10.85 -29.99
N LEU A 199 18.17 -11.97 -29.31
CA LEU A 199 17.70 -12.21 -27.95
C LEU A 199 18.46 -11.33 -26.95
N LEU A 200 19.76 -11.14 -27.15
CA LEU A 200 20.56 -10.17 -26.41
C LEU A 200 20.16 -8.74 -26.77
N ARG A 201 19.81 -8.43 -28.01
CA ARG A 201 19.35 -7.09 -28.43
C ARG A 201 17.96 -6.74 -27.88
N LYS A 202 17.04 -7.70 -27.84
CA LYS A 202 15.67 -7.56 -27.29
C LYS A 202 15.65 -7.58 -25.76
N ASN A 203 16.35 -8.53 -25.15
CA ASN A 203 16.20 -8.83 -23.72
C ASN A 203 17.49 -8.64 -22.91
N GLY A 204 18.67 -8.72 -23.54
CA GLY A 204 19.95 -8.75 -22.85
C GLY A 204 20.59 -7.36 -22.62
N LEU A 205 20.68 -6.51 -23.63
CA LEU A 205 21.61 -5.38 -23.68
C LEU A 205 21.05 -4.10 -23.04
N ARG A 206 19.80 -4.11 -22.59
CA ARG A 206 19.11 -2.92 -22.09
C ARG A 206 18.72 -3.02 -20.61
N GLY A 207 19.64 -3.41 -19.73
CA GLY A 207 19.41 -3.50 -18.27
C GLY A 207 20.71 -3.35 -17.46
N ARG A 208 20.65 -2.80 -16.24
CA ARG A 208 21.78 -2.85 -15.30
C ARG A 208 21.67 -4.18 -14.58
N ARG A 209 22.60 -5.09 -14.88
CA ARG A 209 22.70 -6.41 -14.26
C ARG A 209 23.58 -6.31 -13.02
N THR A 210 23.38 -7.17 -12.04
CA THR A 210 24.42 -7.35 -11.01
C THR A 210 25.68 -7.91 -11.68
N ALA A 211 26.87 -7.66 -11.11
CA ALA A 211 28.12 -8.20 -11.66
C ALA A 211 28.06 -9.74 -11.77
N GLU A 212 27.33 -10.39 -10.86
CA GLU A 212 27.10 -11.83 -10.87
C GLU A 212 26.17 -12.29 -12.00
N GLU A 213 25.08 -11.57 -12.28
CA GLU A 213 24.22 -11.86 -13.43
C GLU A 213 24.95 -11.65 -14.76
N GLN A 214 25.78 -10.60 -14.84
CA GLN A 214 26.62 -10.37 -16.02
C GLN A 214 27.66 -11.49 -16.19
N ARG A 215 28.30 -11.94 -15.10
CA ARG A 215 29.20 -13.09 -15.12
C ARG A 215 28.50 -14.36 -15.57
N LYS A 216 27.33 -14.67 -15.02
CA LYS A 216 26.53 -15.85 -15.42
C LYS A 216 26.13 -15.82 -16.90
N ILE A 217 25.77 -14.65 -17.43
CA ILE A 217 25.43 -14.50 -18.85
C ILE A 217 26.68 -14.60 -19.72
N ASN A 218 27.80 -13.99 -19.33
CA ASN A 218 29.07 -14.11 -20.04
C ASN A 218 29.57 -15.57 -20.05
N ASP A 219 29.46 -16.28 -18.92
CA ASP A 219 29.82 -17.69 -18.83
C ASP A 219 28.93 -18.57 -19.71
N ALA A 220 27.62 -18.30 -19.73
CA ALA A 220 26.67 -19.00 -20.60
C ALA A 220 26.95 -18.75 -22.09
N LEU A 221 27.27 -17.50 -22.46
CA LEU A 221 27.70 -17.12 -23.81
C LEU A 221 29.00 -17.79 -24.22
N ASN A 222 30.01 -17.78 -23.34
CA ASN A 222 31.30 -18.41 -23.60
C ASN A 222 31.15 -19.92 -23.78
N ARG A 223 30.32 -20.59 -22.96
CA ARG A 223 29.99 -22.01 -23.13
C ARG A 223 29.25 -22.29 -24.44
N LEU A 224 28.33 -21.41 -24.85
CA LEU A 224 27.62 -21.53 -26.11
C LEU A 224 28.56 -21.37 -27.31
N LEU A 225 29.44 -20.37 -27.30
CA LEU A 225 30.44 -20.15 -28.34
C LEU A 225 31.42 -21.33 -28.44
N GLN A 226 31.91 -21.85 -27.31
CA GLN A 226 32.77 -23.04 -27.29
C GLN A 226 32.06 -24.27 -27.88
N SER A 227 30.78 -24.47 -27.57
CA SER A 227 30.01 -25.57 -28.17
C SER A 227 29.82 -25.39 -29.68
N TYR A 228 29.52 -24.17 -30.14
CA TYR A 228 29.37 -23.85 -31.56
C TYR A 228 30.68 -24.06 -32.34
N CYS A 229 31.82 -23.58 -31.81
CA CYS A 229 33.14 -23.77 -32.43
C CYS A 229 33.53 -25.25 -32.51
N ARG A 230 33.22 -26.06 -31.48
CA ARG A 230 33.47 -27.52 -31.51
C ARG A 230 32.64 -28.23 -32.58
N THR A 231 31.37 -27.87 -32.72
CA THR A 231 30.49 -28.45 -33.76
C THR A 231 30.87 -27.99 -35.17
N SER A 232 31.39 -26.77 -35.32
CA SER A 232 31.92 -26.25 -36.59
C SER A 232 33.27 -26.88 -36.97
N ALA A 233 34.15 -27.16 -36.00
CA ALA A 233 35.45 -27.78 -36.24
C ALA A 233 35.36 -29.29 -36.55
N GLY A 234 34.33 -29.98 -36.08
CA GLY A 234 34.05 -31.38 -36.43
C GLY A 234 33.37 -31.60 -37.78
N LYS A 235 33.12 -30.53 -38.55
CA LYS A 235 32.58 -30.56 -39.92
C LYS A 235 33.60 -30.09 -40.97
N GLY A 236 34.85 -29.88 -40.57
CA GLY A 236 35.99 -29.60 -41.45
C GLY A 236 36.72 -30.88 -41.80
#